data_AF-A0A2E2W6B5-F1
#
_entry.id   AF-A0A2E2W6B5-F1
#
_cell.length_a   1.000
_cell.length_b   1.000
_cell.length_c   1.000
_cell.angle_alpha   90.00
_cell.angle_beta   90.00
_cell.angle_gamma   90.00
#
_symmetry.space_group_name_H-M   'P 1'
#
loop_
_entity.id
_entity.type
_entity.pdbx_description
1 polymer ?
#
loop_
_entity_poly.entity_id
_entity_poly.type
_entity_poly.pdbx_seq_one_letter_code
_entity_poly.pdbx_strand_id
1 'polypeptide(L)'
;MYPDRDAMKREEILKKAESLINGPRAKQYGHAQENFERIMNGWNPIVASAIKLHGRLTPKHIALMMDWLKTSRLLEDIEHEDSWVDKIGYTALGAELDK
;
A
#
# COMPACT_ATOMS: atom_id res chain seq x y z
N MET A 1 1.12 30.92 16.75
CA MET A 1 0.10 31.00 15.71
C MET A 1 0.67 30.33 14.47
N TYR A 2 0.32 29.07 14.22
CA TYR A 2 0.76 28.39 13.00
C TYR A 2 -0.06 28.94 11.83
N PRO A 3 0.56 29.29 10.69
CA PRO A 3 -0.18 29.74 9.53
C PRO A 3 -1.10 28.60 9.09
N ASP A 4 -2.37 28.95 8.90
CA ASP A 4 -3.41 28.09 8.38
C ASP A 4 -2.93 27.59 7.01
N ARG A 5 -2.37 26.37 6.97
CA ARG A 5 -2.13 25.69 5.70
C ARG A 5 -3.53 25.48 5.14
N ASP A 6 -3.83 26.04 3.97
CA ASP A 6 -5.04 25.75 3.20
C ASP A 6 -5.26 24.24 3.12
N ALA A 7 -5.92 23.68 4.12
CA ALA A 7 -6.27 22.29 4.19
C ALA A 7 -7.47 22.16 3.26
N MET A 8 -7.28 21.47 2.14
CA MET A 8 -8.36 21.17 1.19
C MET A 8 -9.62 20.80 1.97
N LYS A 9 -10.73 21.45 1.64
CA LYS A 9 -11.99 21.19 2.33
C LYS A 9 -12.37 19.73 2.10
N ARG A 10 -13.00 19.10 3.09
CA ARG A 10 -13.40 17.68 3.02
C ARG A 10 -14.14 17.34 1.72
N GLU A 11 -14.98 18.24 1.25
CA GLU A 11 -15.72 18.14 -0.01
C GLU A 11 -14.83 18.08 -1.25
N GLU A 12 -13.73 18.83 -1.28
CA GLU A 12 -12.77 18.84 -2.38
C GLU A 12 -11.94 17.54 -2.40
N ILE A 13 -11.58 17.01 -1.23
CA ILE A 13 -10.92 15.71 -1.10
C ILE A 13 -11.84 14.61 -1.65
N LEU A 14 -13.12 14.63 -1.27
CA LEU A 14 -14.11 13.64 -1.72
C LEU A 14 -14.34 13.73 -3.23
N LYS A 15 -14.53 14.92 -3.80
CA LYS A 15 -14.66 15.11 -5.27
C LYS A 15 -13.42 14.66 -6.02
N LYS A 16 -12.22 14.94 -5.48
CA LYS A 16 -10.97 14.49 -6.08
C LYS A 16 -10.83 12.98 -6.02
N ALA A 17 -11.13 12.36 -4.88
CA ALA A 17 -11.14 10.90 -4.74
C ALA A 17 -12.16 10.26 -5.69
N GLU A 18 -13.38 10.80 -5.76
CA GLU A 18 -14.43 10.39 -6.70
C GLU A 18 -13.94 10.43 -8.14
N SER A 19 -13.30 11.53 -8.57
CA SER A 19 -12.77 11.65 -9.92
C SER A 19 -11.63 10.65 -10.22
N LEU A 20 -10.83 10.27 -9.22
CA LEU A 20 -9.74 9.30 -9.36
C LEU A 20 -10.25 7.86 -9.42
N ILE A 21 -11.27 7.51 -8.62
CA ILE A 21 -11.85 6.17 -8.57
C ILE A 21 -12.91 5.92 -9.64
N ASN A 22 -13.58 6.99 -10.13
CA ASN A 22 -14.66 6.95 -11.14
C ASN A 22 -14.24 7.53 -12.51
N GLY A 23 -13.02 8.04 -12.65
CA GLY A 23 -12.47 8.55 -13.92
C GLY A 23 -12.22 7.45 -14.97
N PRO A 24 -11.53 7.72 -16.10
CA PRO A 24 -11.34 6.75 -17.19
C PRO A 24 -10.75 5.38 -16.79
N ARG A 25 -10.09 5.29 -15.63
CA ARG A 25 -9.59 4.05 -15.00
C ARG A 25 -10.65 3.22 -14.25
N ALA A 26 -11.84 3.78 -13.99
CA ALA A 26 -12.95 3.15 -13.28
C ALA A 26 -13.69 2.07 -14.07
N LYS A 27 -13.44 1.96 -15.38
CA LYS A 27 -14.01 0.89 -16.21
C LYS A 27 -13.51 -0.51 -15.84
N GLN A 28 -12.64 -0.62 -14.84
CA GLN A 28 -12.00 -1.87 -14.43
C GLN A 28 -12.36 -2.22 -12.98
N TYR A 29 -13.65 -2.38 -12.65
CA TYR A 29 -14.06 -3.00 -11.38
C TYR A 29 -13.32 -4.35 -11.16
N GLY A 30 -12.99 -5.07 -12.25
CA GLY A 30 -12.11 -6.25 -12.23
C GLY A 30 -10.68 -5.96 -11.72
N HIS A 31 -9.98 -4.92 -12.21
CA HIS A 31 -8.61 -4.65 -11.75
C HIS A 31 -8.54 -4.24 -10.28
N ALA A 32 -9.54 -3.51 -9.76
CA ALA A 32 -9.55 -3.16 -8.34
C ALA A 32 -9.73 -4.40 -7.45
N GLN A 33 -10.67 -5.27 -7.80
CA GLN A 33 -10.89 -6.53 -7.09
C GLN A 33 -9.67 -7.45 -7.18
N GLU A 34 -9.13 -7.67 -8.38
CA GLU A 34 -7.95 -8.51 -8.61
C GLU A 34 -6.73 -8.00 -7.84
N ASN A 35 -6.54 -6.68 -7.78
CA ASN A 35 -5.47 -6.09 -6.98
C ASN A 35 -5.69 -6.32 -5.47
N PHE A 36 -6.91 -6.16 -4.97
CA PHE A 36 -7.21 -6.46 -3.56
C PHE A 36 -7.04 -7.94 -3.23
N GLU A 37 -7.46 -8.85 -4.11
CA GLU A 37 -7.25 -10.29 -3.95
C GLU A 37 -5.75 -10.62 -3.94
N ARG A 38 -4.95 -10.00 -4.81
CA ARG A 38 -3.49 -10.16 -4.82
C ARG A 38 -2.84 -9.69 -3.53
N ILE A 39 -3.26 -8.54 -3.01
CA ILE A 39 -2.78 -8.01 -1.72
C ILE A 39 -3.15 -8.96 -0.59
N MET A 40 -4.41 -9.40 -0.54
CA MET A 40 -4.91 -10.37 0.45
C MET A 40 -4.06 -11.66 0.45
N ASN A 41 -3.75 -12.20 -0.74
CA ASN A 41 -2.98 -13.43 -0.88
C ASN A 41 -1.55 -13.33 -0.30
N GLY A 42 -0.94 -12.14 -0.28
CA GLY A 42 0.37 -11.96 0.36
C GLY A 42 0.29 -11.52 1.83
N TRP A 43 -0.73 -10.78 2.23
CA TRP A 43 -0.86 -10.33 3.63
C TRP A 43 -1.27 -11.46 4.58
N ASN A 44 -2.16 -12.36 4.15
CA ASN A 44 -2.61 -13.49 4.96
C ASN A 44 -1.47 -14.36 5.52
N PRO A 45 -0.50 -14.84 4.71
CA PRO A 45 0.60 -15.64 5.26
C PRO A 45 1.49 -14.84 6.23
N ILE A 46 1.69 -13.54 6.00
CA ILE A 46 2.46 -12.67 6.89
C ILE A 46 1.74 -12.53 8.25
N VAL A 47 0.43 -12.22 8.23
CA VAL A 47 -0.39 -12.10 9.45
C VAL A 47 -0.44 -13.43 10.19
N ALA A 48 -0.68 -14.55 9.49
CA ALA A 48 -0.74 -15.87 10.09
C ALA A 48 0.58 -16.22 10.81
N SER A 49 1.73 -15.93 10.18
CA SER A 49 3.05 -16.10 10.79
C SER A 49 3.23 -15.20 12.02
N ALA A 50 2.85 -13.93 11.91
CA ALA A 50 2.96 -12.96 13.00
C ALA A 50 2.18 -13.39 14.25
N ILE A 51 0.92 -13.80 14.07
CA ILE A 51 0.08 -14.27 15.18
C ILE A 51 0.64 -15.58 15.75
N LYS A 52 1.07 -16.51 14.91
CA LYS A 52 1.62 -17.80 15.35
C LYS A 52 2.92 -17.65 16.16
N LEU A 53 3.82 -16.78 15.74
CA LEU A 53 5.17 -16.68 16.31
C LEU A 53 5.30 -15.60 17.38
N HIS A 54 4.49 -14.54 17.32
CA HIS A 54 4.63 -13.37 18.19
C HIS A 54 3.34 -13.00 18.93
N GLY A 55 2.21 -13.64 18.62
CA GLY A 55 0.89 -13.32 19.17
C GLY A 55 0.31 -11.98 18.72
N ARG A 56 1.03 -11.23 17.88
CA ARG A 56 0.66 -9.90 17.39
C ARG A 56 1.45 -9.53 16.14
N LEU A 57 0.95 -8.55 15.39
CA LEU A 57 1.74 -7.87 14.38
C LEU A 57 2.87 -7.06 15.02
N THR A 58 4.02 -7.03 14.33
CA THR A 58 5.17 -6.19 14.70
C THR A 58 5.49 -5.24 13.56
N PRO A 59 6.23 -4.14 13.80
CA PRO A 59 6.69 -3.24 12.75
C PRO A 59 7.37 -3.94 11.56
N LYS A 60 8.14 -5.02 11.81
CA LYS A 60 8.75 -5.85 10.75
C LYS A 60 7.71 -6.52 9.85
N HIS A 61 6.64 -7.06 10.42
CA HIS A 61 5.56 -7.63 9.62
C HIS A 61 4.87 -6.56 8.77
N ILE A 62 4.68 -5.35 9.31
CA ILE A 62 4.12 -4.23 8.54
C ILE A 62 5.04 -3.85 7.38
N ALA A 63 6.36 -3.83 7.58
CA ALA A 63 7.30 -3.57 6.49
C ALA A 63 7.16 -4.59 5.35
N LEU A 64 7.06 -5.89 5.68
CA LEU A 64 6.81 -6.95 4.69
C LEU A 64 5.45 -6.79 3.99
N MET A 65 4.41 -6.39 4.71
CA MET A 65 3.09 -6.12 4.12
C MET A 65 3.14 -4.95 3.13
N MET A 66 3.89 -3.89 3.45
CA MET A 66 4.07 -2.75 2.56
C MET A 66 4.91 -3.09 1.32
N ASP A 67 5.93 -3.93 1.46
CA ASP A 67 6.70 -4.50 0.33
C ASP A 67 5.79 -5.29 -0.62
N TRP A 68 4.91 -6.14 -0.08
CA TRP A 68 3.95 -6.90 -0.89
C TRP A 68 2.92 -6.00 -1.58
N LEU A 69 2.43 -4.95 -0.91
CA LEU A 69 1.50 -3.98 -1.51
C LEU A 69 2.14 -3.31 -2.74
N LYS A 70 3.41 -2.90 -2.63
CA LYS A 70 4.15 -2.31 -3.75
C LYS A 70 4.38 -3.33 -4.86
N THR A 71 4.75 -4.56 -4.51
CA THR A 71 4.87 -5.67 -5.47
C THR A 71 3.56 -5.87 -6.24
N SER A 72 2.42 -5.86 -5.54
CA SER A 72 1.10 -6.06 -6.15
C SER A 72 0.75 -4.95 -7.15
N ARG A 73 1.13 -3.70 -6.87
CA ARG A 73 0.96 -2.55 -7.78
C ARG A 73 1.89 -2.62 -8.99
N LEU A 74 3.14 -2.99 -8.77
CA LEU A 74 4.15 -3.11 -9.82
C LEU A 74 3.82 -4.22 -10.82
N LEU A 75 3.05 -5.24 -10.43
CA LEU A 75 2.56 -6.25 -11.36
C LEU A 75 1.56 -5.71 -12.40
N GLU A 76 0.93 -4.56 -12.16
CA GLU A 76 0.09 -3.89 -13.16
C GLU A 76 0.92 -3.09 -14.18
N ASP A 77 2.16 -2.71 -13.83
CA ASP A 77 3.08 -1.93 -14.67
C ASP A 77 4.53 -2.25 -14.30
N ILE A 78 5.03 -3.38 -14.80
CA ILE A 78 6.31 -3.96 -14.38
C ILE A 78 7.51 -3.11 -14.80
N GLU A 79 7.34 -2.27 -15.81
CA GLU A 79 8.38 -1.36 -16.32
C GLU A 79 8.48 -0.06 -15.52
N HIS A 80 7.62 0.14 -14.52
CA HIS A 80 7.67 1.35 -13.70
C HIS A 80 8.85 1.34 -12.72
N GLU A 81 10.01 1.83 -13.17
CA GLU A 81 11.28 1.85 -12.42
C GLU A 81 11.17 2.47 -11.00
N ASP A 82 10.43 3.56 -10.86
CA ASP A 82 10.22 4.22 -9.56
C ASP A 82 9.62 3.27 -8.52
N SER A 83 8.70 2.38 -8.93
CA SER A 83 8.09 1.39 -8.05
C SER A 83 9.08 0.30 -7.59
N TRP A 84 10.12 0.00 -8.38
CA TRP A 84 11.19 -0.91 -7.96
C TRP A 84 12.06 -0.29 -6.87
N VAL A 85 12.42 0.98 -7.02
CA VAL A 85 13.21 1.72 -6.02
C VAL A 85 12.42 1.89 -4.72
N ASP A 86 11.15 2.26 -4.84
CA ASP A 86 10.22 2.42 -3.71
C ASP A 86 10.07 1.12 -2.90
N LYS A 87 10.14 -0.03 -3.55
CA LYS A 87 10.07 -1.34 -2.90
C LYS A 87 11.28 -1.59 -2.00
N ILE A 88 12.48 -1.27 -2.49
CA ILE A 88 13.73 -1.43 -1.72
C ILE A 88 13.70 -0.61 -0.44
N GLY A 89 13.15 0.61 -0.49
CA GLY A 89 13.09 1.50 0.68
C GLY A 89 12.36 0.90 1.89
N TYR A 90 11.18 0.32 1.69
CA TYR A 90 10.42 -0.29 2.80
C TYR A 90 11.07 -1.57 3.33
N THR A 91 11.64 -2.37 2.45
CA THR A 91 12.36 -3.59 2.84
C THR A 91 13.62 -3.26 3.64
N ALA A 92 14.38 -2.25 3.23
CA ALA A 92 15.55 -1.76 3.96
C ALA A 92 15.17 -1.23 5.35
N LEU A 93 14.15 -0.36 5.44
CA LEU A 93 13.64 0.14 6.72
C LEU A 93 13.20 -1.01 7.63
N GLY A 94 12.51 -2.02 7.09
CA GLY A 94 12.08 -3.21 7.83
C GLY A 94 13.25 -4.01 8.40
N ALA A 95 14.34 -4.14 7.65
CA ALA A 95 15.53 -4.87 8.07
C ALA A 95 16.30 -4.17 9.20
N GLU A 96 16.21 -2.84 9.30
CA GLU A 96 16.87 -2.05 10.34
C GLU A 96 16.10 -1.98 11.66
N LEU A 97 14.84 -2.40 11.67
CA LEU A 97 14.08 -2.51 12.92
C LEU A 97 14.77 -3.57 13.80
N ASP A 98 15.05 -3.24 15.07
CA ASP A 98 15.86 -4.02 16.03
C ASP A 98 17.39 -3.86 15.95
N LYS A 99 17.91 -2.79 15.32
CA LYS A 99 19.14 -2.14 15.80
C LYS A 99 18.86 -1.17 16.93
#